data_AF-A0A2C1YSR9-F1
#
_entry.id   AF-A0A2C1YSR9-F1
#
_cell.length_a   1.000
_cell.length_b   1.000
_cell.length_c   1.000
_cell.angle_alpha   90.00
_cell.angle_beta   90.00
_cell.angle_gamma   90.00
#
_symmetry.space_group_name_H-M   'P 1'
#
loop_
_entity.id
_entity.type
_entity.pdbx_description
1 polymer ?
#
loop_
_entity_poly.entity_id
_entity_poly.type
_entity_poly.pdbx_seq_one_letter_code
_entity_poly.pdbx_strand_id
1 'polypeptide(L)'
;MGILFADSVILPLTAIIFCYIAKSHPWKTIIKFTILYTFLEWVYLKLDYLQYFGWKLYYSALAYLIGFSVFAPIANKLIDNPTKIPYFISLTTFAYLVLVIPGAIPDVLFHLHYWSPGILRNFWSDDRVADIGSCLVIAIRIGIIIPKTPKAYKLPAFIVLSLLTVFFGFIPYWKGWLVYVKWNHFLTFIRYTLPYIFLYWYERWQVTIHQK
;
A
#
# COMPACT_ATOMS: atom_id res chain seq x y z
N MET A 1 -5.88 -8.47 12.65
CA MET A 1 -4.62 -8.56 13.44
C MET A 1 -3.46 -9.11 12.62
N GLY A 2 -3.54 -10.32 12.04
CA GLY A 2 -2.44 -10.91 11.25
C GLY A 2 -2.00 -10.09 10.04
N ILE A 3 -2.96 -9.54 9.26
CA ILE A 3 -2.68 -8.69 8.09
C ILE A 3 -1.97 -7.39 8.52
N LEU A 4 -2.48 -6.70 9.55
CA LEU A 4 -1.81 -5.52 10.12
C LEU A 4 -0.38 -5.82 10.58
N PHE A 5 -0.13 -6.96 11.21
CA PHE A 5 1.22 -7.34 11.66
C PHE A 5 2.14 -7.69 10.48
N ALA A 6 1.61 -8.36 9.45
CA ALA A 6 2.33 -8.68 8.23
C ALA A 6 2.72 -7.39 7.47
N ASP A 7 1.77 -6.48 7.26
CA ASP A 7 1.96 -5.30 6.44
C ASP A 7 2.72 -4.17 7.14
N SER A 8 2.58 -4.06 8.47
CA SER A 8 3.18 -2.97 9.24
C SER A 8 4.56 -3.33 9.81
N VAL A 9 4.87 -4.62 9.97
CA VAL A 9 6.09 -5.07 10.65
C VAL A 9 6.90 -6.04 9.79
N ILE A 10 6.29 -7.13 9.30
CA ILE A 10 7.02 -8.19 8.60
C ILE A 10 7.52 -7.73 7.22
N LEU A 11 6.67 -7.09 6.42
CA LEU A 11 7.04 -6.58 5.09
C LEU A 11 8.12 -5.48 5.18
N PRO A 12 8.01 -4.46 6.04
CA PRO A 12 9.07 -3.47 6.23
C PRO A 12 10.40 -4.08 6.69
N LEU A 13 10.38 -4.98 7.69
CA LEU A 13 11.60 -5.66 8.15
C LEU A 13 12.23 -6.50 7.04
N THR A 14 11.42 -7.19 6.26
CA THR A 14 11.91 -7.95 5.11
C THR A 14 12.54 -7.05 4.08
N ALA A 15 11.93 -5.91 3.76
CA ALA A 15 12.51 -4.95 2.84
C ALA A 15 13.89 -4.44 3.33
N ILE A 16 14.03 -4.18 4.64
CA ILE A 16 15.31 -3.78 5.25
C ILE A 16 16.36 -4.90 5.12
N ILE A 17 16.01 -6.12 5.52
CA ILE A 17 16.92 -7.29 5.45
C ILE A 17 17.30 -7.57 3.99
N PHE A 18 16.33 -7.52 3.07
CA PHE A 18 16.55 -7.66 1.65
C PHE A 18 17.55 -6.62 1.14
N CYS A 19 17.33 -5.34 1.46
CA CYS A 19 18.22 -4.27 1.02
C CYS A 19 19.65 -4.49 1.54
N TYR A 20 19.80 -4.91 2.80
CA TYR A 20 21.11 -5.18 3.41
C TYR A 20 21.87 -6.30 2.68
N ILE A 21 21.17 -7.37 2.30
CA ILE A 21 21.77 -8.54 1.63
C ILE A 21 21.94 -8.32 0.11
N ALA A 22 21.06 -7.54 -0.51
CA ALA A 22 21.09 -7.27 -1.95
C ALA A 22 22.31 -6.43 -2.38
N LYS A 23 22.99 -5.77 -1.43
CA LYS A 23 24.15 -4.91 -1.70
C LYS A 23 25.28 -5.58 -2.47
N SER A 24 25.56 -6.85 -2.16
CA SER A 24 26.66 -7.60 -2.77
C SER A 24 26.25 -8.34 -4.04
N HIS A 25 25.03 -8.90 -4.09
CA HIS A 25 24.58 -9.80 -5.15
C HIS A 25 23.08 -9.62 -5.48
N PRO A 26 22.68 -8.51 -6.14
CA PRO A 26 21.27 -8.12 -6.27
C PRO A 26 20.42 -9.21 -6.93
N TRP A 27 20.86 -9.78 -8.05
CA TRP A 27 20.10 -10.81 -8.78
C TRP A 27 19.94 -12.13 -8.02
N LYS A 28 21.00 -12.60 -7.35
CA LYS A 28 20.93 -13.83 -6.54
C LYS A 28 19.99 -13.63 -5.34
N THR A 29 20.02 -12.44 -4.73
CA THR A 29 19.17 -12.10 -3.59
C THR A 29 17.70 -11.93 -4.01
N ILE A 30 17.42 -11.28 -5.14
CA ILE A 30 16.06 -11.17 -5.72
C ILE A 30 15.42 -12.56 -5.88
N ILE A 31 16.12 -13.49 -6.53
CA ILE A 31 15.60 -14.84 -6.80
C ILE A 31 15.35 -15.58 -5.48
N LYS A 32 16.30 -15.55 -4.54
CA LYS A 32 16.15 -16.21 -3.23
C LYS A 32 14.94 -15.70 -2.45
N PHE A 33 14.77 -14.38 -2.37
CA PHE A 33 13.64 -13.77 -1.67
C PHE A 33 12.31 -14.04 -2.37
N THR A 34 12.28 -14.01 -3.70
CA THR A 34 11.09 -14.36 -4.49
C THR A 34 10.65 -15.79 -4.20
N ILE A 35 11.59 -16.75 -4.21
CA ILE A 35 11.31 -18.16 -3.91
C ILE A 35 10.82 -18.30 -2.47
N LEU A 36 11.51 -17.68 -1.50
CA LEU A 36 11.15 -17.74 -0.08
C LEU A 36 9.73 -17.22 0.16
N TYR A 37 9.38 -16.07 -0.41
CA TYR A 37 8.06 -15.45 -0.24
C TYR A 37 6.96 -16.25 -0.94
N THR A 38 7.23 -16.75 -2.14
CA THR A 38 6.30 -17.63 -2.85
C THR A 38 6.05 -18.92 -2.06
N PHE A 39 7.10 -19.47 -1.43
CA PHE A 39 6.98 -20.66 -0.59
C PHE A 39 6.20 -20.38 0.71
N LEU A 40 6.48 -19.28 1.40
CA LEU A 40 5.73 -18.87 2.60
C LEU A 40 4.24 -18.69 2.29
N GLU A 41 3.93 -18.03 1.18
CA GLU A 41 2.54 -17.86 0.76
C GLU A 41 1.88 -19.19 0.41
N TRP A 42 2.60 -20.11 -0.24
CA TRP A 42 2.12 -21.47 -0.47
C TRP A 42 1.82 -22.20 0.84
N VAL A 43 2.67 -22.07 1.86
CA VAL A 43 2.41 -22.61 3.21
C VAL A 43 1.13 -22.01 3.79
N TYR A 44 0.93 -20.69 3.68
CA TYR A 44 -0.29 -20.03 4.16
C TYR A 44 -1.55 -20.50 3.43
N LEU A 45 -1.48 -20.77 2.12
CA LEU A 45 -2.58 -21.39 1.39
C LEU A 45 -2.86 -22.82 1.85
N LYS A 46 -1.83 -23.60 2.17
CA LYS A 46 -1.98 -24.99 2.62
C LYS A 46 -2.52 -25.12 4.04
N LEU A 47 -2.27 -24.12 4.88
CA LEU A 47 -2.73 -24.05 6.25
C LEU A 47 -4.08 -23.32 6.39
N ASP A 48 -4.72 -22.97 5.26
CA ASP A 48 -5.98 -22.20 5.20
C ASP A 48 -5.92 -20.84 5.91
N TYR A 49 -4.73 -20.29 6.13
CA TYR A 49 -4.53 -18.92 6.63
C TYR A 49 -4.75 -17.87 5.53
N LEU A 50 -4.78 -18.30 4.27
CA LEU A 50 -4.99 -17.47 3.10
C LEU A 50 -5.82 -18.25 2.07
N GLN A 51 -6.78 -17.58 1.42
CA GLN A 51 -7.59 -18.15 0.34
C GLN A 51 -7.52 -17.25 -0.89
N TYR A 52 -7.55 -17.84 -2.09
CA TYR A 52 -7.57 -17.10 -3.35
C TYR A 52 -8.97 -17.07 -3.97
N PHE A 53 -9.40 -15.89 -4.40
CA PHE A 53 -10.61 -15.71 -5.19
C PHE A 53 -10.24 -15.26 -6.60
N GLY A 54 -9.89 -16.22 -7.46
CA GLY A 54 -9.45 -15.94 -8.85
C GLY A 54 -7.97 -15.56 -8.98
N TRP A 55 -7.27 -15.32 -7.88
CA TRP A 55 -5.80 -15.19 -7.85
C TRP A 55 -5.10 -16.55 -7.93
N LYS A 56 -3.83 -16.55 -8.33
CA LYS A 56 -2.99 -17.75 -8.47
C LYS A 56 -1.60 -17.46 -7.92
N LEU A 57 -0.95 -18.50 -7.38
CA LEU A 57 0.34 -18.37 -6.72
C LEU A 57 1.43 -17.81 -7.64
N TYR A 58 1.38 -18.12 -8.94
CA TYR A 58 2.34 -17.59 -9.91
C TYR A 58 2.18 -16.08 -10.14
N TYR A 59 1.00 -15.50 -9.96
CA TYR A 59 0.82 -14.04 -9.98
C TYR A 59 1.49 -13.39 -8.78
N SER A 60 1.40 -14.01 -7.58
CA SER A 60 2.16 -13.55 -6.41
C SER A 60 3.67 -13.65 -6.63
N ALA A 61 4.15 -14.77 -7.18
CA ALA A 61 5.56 -14.95 -7.48
C ALA A 61 6.09 -13.86 -8.43
N LEU A 62 5.32 -13.52 -9.46
CA LEU A 62 5.65 -12.43 -10.38
C LEU A 62 5.66 -11.06 -9.67
N ALA A 63 4.67 -10.80 -8.80
CA ALA A 63 4.60 -9.56 -8.03
C ALA A 63 5.80 -9.40 -7.08
N TYR A 64 6.21 -10.47 -6.39
CA TYR A 64 7.41 -10.48 -5.55
C TYR A 64 8.67 -10.24 -6.37
N LEU A 65 8.80 -10.90 -7.52
CA LEU A 65 9.94 -10.72 -8.43
C LEU A 65 10.06 -9.24 -8.85
N ILE A 66 8.96 -8.65 -9.32
CA ILE A 66 8.92 -7.24 -9.73
C ILE A 66 9.25 -6.34 -8.54
N GLY A 67 8.64 -6.57 -7.37
CA GLY A 67 8.89 -5.79 -6.16
C GLY A 67 10.37 -5.80 -5.77
N PHE A 68 10.97 -6.98 -5.60
CA PHE A 68 12.38 -7.12 -5.24
C PHE A 68 13.32 -6.55 -6.33
N SER A 69 12.99 -6.72 -7.61
CA SER A 69 13.75 -6.12 -8.71
C SER A 69 13.75 -4.58 -8.68
N VAL A 70 12.64 -3.95 -8.28
CA VAL A 70 12.55 -2.50 -8.13
C VAL A 70 13.34 -2.04 -6.89
N PHE A 71 13.29 -2.79 -5.78
CA PHE A 71 14.00 -2.43 -4.55
C PHE A 71 15.51 -2.66 -4.62
N ALA A 72 16.00 -3.66 -5.37
CA ALA A 72 17.43 -3.99 -5.44
C ALA A 72 18.35 -2.82 -5.86
N PRO A 73 18.06 -2.02 -6.92
CA PRO A 73 18.88 -0.86 -7.27
C PRO A 73 18.75 0.29 -6.26
N ILE A 74 17.67 0.33 -5.48
CA ILE A 74 17.43 1.35 -4.44
C ILE A 74 18.17 0.96 -3.15
N ALA A 75 18.36 -0.33 -2.87
CA ALA A 75 19.02 -0.85 -1.68
C ALA A 75 20.41 -0.24 -1.44
N ASN A 76 21.25 -0.18 -2.48
CA ASN A 76 22.58 0.44 -2.40
C ASN A 76 22.48 1.92 -2.01
N LYS A 77 21.51 2.64 -2.57
CA LYS A 77 21.29 4.06 -2.26
C LYS A 77 20.76 4.26 -0.84
N LEU A 78 19.86 3.39 -0.38
CA LEU A 78 19.28 3.40 0.96
C LEU A 78 20.33 3.21 2.06
N ILE A 79 21.27 2.29 1.86
CA ILE A 79 22.28 1.94 2.87
C ILE A 79 23.44 2.95 2.86
N ASP A 80 23.93 3.31 1.67
CA ASP A 80 25.13 4.13 1.57
C ASP A 80 24.84 5.63 1.74
N ASN A 81 23.63 6.09 1.40
CA ASN A 81 23.21 7.49 1.54
C ASN A 81 21.70 7.60 1.79
N PRO A 82 21.23 7.32 3.02
CA PRO A 82 19.80 7.38 3.35
C PRO A 82 19.15 8.75 3.07
N THR A 83 19.94 9.82 3.04
CA THR A 83 19.50 11.20 2.72
C THR A 83 19.31 11.47 1.23
N LYS A 84 19.75 10.58 0.33
CA LYS A 84 19.65 10.77 -1.15
C LYS A 84 18.49 10.02 -1.80
N ILE A 85 17.53 9.52 -1.02
CA ILE A 85 16.36 8.85 -1.58
C ILE A 85 15.57 9.88 -2.40
N PRO A 86 15.31 9.61 -3.70
CA PRO A 86 14.50 10.51 -4.51
C PRO A 86 13.15 10.79 -3.85
N TYR A 87 12.79 12.06 -3.77
CA TYR A 87 11.59 12.51 -3.07
C TYR A 87 10.31 11.77 -3.51
N PHE A 88 10.17 11.47 -4.81
CA PHE A 88 9.04 10.69 -5.32
C PHE A 88 8.94 9.29 -4.71
N ILE A 89 10.08 8.60 -4.47
CA ILE A 89 10.11 7.27 -3.86
C ILE A 89 9.67 7.38 -2.40
N SER A 90 10.25 8.34 -1.67
CA SER A 90 9.91 8.56 -0.27
C SER A 90 8.42 8.88 -0.08
N LEU A 91 7.89 9.77 -0.93
CA LEU A 91 6.48 10.12 -0.93
C LEU A 91 5.57 8.96 -1.37
N THR A 92 5.96 8.17 -2.37
CA THR A 92 5.19 6.99 -2.82
C THR A 92 5.08 5.96 -1.71
N THR A 93 6.20 5.64 -1.05
CA THR A 93 6.23 4.68 0.06
C THR A 93 5.39 5.16 1.24
N PHE A 94 5.50 6.44 1.60
CA PHE A 94 4.68 7.02 2.66
C PHE A 94 3.19 7.05 2.28
N ALA A 95 2.86 7.41 1.03
CA ALA A 95 1.49 7.39 0.50
C ALA A 95 0.86 6.01 0.56
N TYR A 96 1.58 4.97 0.16
CA TYR A 96 1.09 3.61 0.26
C TYR A 96 0.78 3.24 1.72
N LEU A 97 1.73 3.50 2.62
CA LEU A 97 1.58 3.18 4.04
C LEU A 97 0.36 3.85 4.68
N VAL A 98 0.19 5.16 4.46
CA VAL A 98 -0.93 5.92 5.03
C VAL A 98 -2.25 5.70 4.30
N LEU A 99 -2.28 5.12 3.09
CA LEU A 99 -3.52 4.70 2.44
C LEU A 99 -3.98 3.32 2.94
N VAL A 100 -3.04 2.42 3.24
CA VAL A 100 -3.34 1.05 3.69
C VAL A 100 -3.63 0.99 5.21
N ILE A 101 -2.76 1.54 6.05
CA ILE A 101 -2.83 1.36 7.52
C ILE A 101 -4.08 2.00 8.16
N PRO A 102 -4.41 3.28 7.89
CA PRO A 102 -5.63 3.90 8.40
C PRO A 102 -6.91 3.29 7.81
N GLY A 103 -6.82 2.52 6.73
CA GLY A 103 -7.93 1.70 6.23
C GLY A 103 -8.14 0.44 7.06
N ALA A 104 -7.05 -0.21 7.49
CA ALA A 104 -7.05 -1.48 8.22
C ALA A 104 -7.36 -1.33 9.73
N ILE A 105 -6.96 -0.22 10.37
CA ILE A 105 -7.18 0.00 11.80
C ILE A 105 -8.68 0.15 12.16
N PRO A 106 -9.48 0.99 11.48
CA PRO A 106 -10.91 1.13 11.74
C PRO A 106 -11.69 -0.17 11.50
N ASP A 107 -11.29 -0.96 10.51
CA ASP A 107 -11.95 -2.23 10.20
C ASP A 107 -11.87 -3.21 11.38
N VAL A 108 -10.70 -3.28 12.01
CA VAL A 108 -10.45 -4.13 13.19
C VAL A 108 -11.06 -3.53 14.46
N LEU A 109 -10.96 -2.22 14.67
CA LEU A 109 -11.39 -1.59 15.93
C LEU A 109 -12.91 -1.39 16.03
N PHE A 110 -13.59 -1.14 14.91
CA PHE A 110 -15.02 -0.85 14.91
C PHE A 110 -15.90 -2.05 14.61
N HIS A 111 -15.33 -3.27 14.50
CA HIS A 111 -16.05 -4.50 14.19
C HIS A 111 -17.05 -4.30 13.03
N LEU A 112 -16.64 -3.62 11.96
CA LEU A 112 -17.56 -3.22 10.88
C LEU A 112 -18.07 -4.42 10.06
N HIS A 113 -17.61 -5.64 10.35
CA HIS A 113 -18.02 -6.87 9.69
C HIS A 113 -19.47 -7.27 9.97
N TYR A 114 -20.36 -7.00 9.01
CA TYR A 114 -21.44 -7.93 8.68
C TYR A 114 -21.18 -8.46 7.28
N TRP A 115 -20.53 -9.62 7.20
CA TRP A 115 -20.09 -10.27 5.97
C TRP A 115 -21.18 -10.30 4.89
N SER A 116 -20.94 -9.61 3.76
CA SER A 116 -21.79 -9.66 2.57
C SER A 116 -21.23 -10.65 1.55
N PRO A 117 -21.96 -11.73 1.20
CA PRO A 117 -21.51 -12.77 0.28
C PRO A 117 -21.43 -12.32 -1.20
N GLY A 118 -21.74 -11.06 -1.53
CA GLY A 118 -21.64 -10.52 -2.88
C GLY A 118 -20.21 -10.25 -3.38
N ILE A 119 -19.28 -9.99 -2.45
CA ILE A 119 -17.88 -9.59 -2.71
C ILE A 119 -16.99 -10.76 -3.12
N LEU A 120 -17.34 -11.99 -2.74
CA LEU A 120 -16.52 -13.17 -3.06
C LEU A 120 -16.86 -13.77 -4.43
N ARG A 121 -17.74 -13.13 -5.21
CA ARG A 121 -18.20 -13.63 -6.52
C ARG A 121 -17.53 -12.94 -7.71
N ASN A 122 -16.78 -11.85 -7.50
CA ASN A 122 -16.18 -11.06 -8.58
C ASN A 122 -14.67 -10.88 -8.35
N PHE A 123 -13.86 -11.06 -9.39
CA PHE A 123 -12.40 -10.91 -9.35
C PHE A 123 -11.98 -9.50 -8.88
N TRP A 124 -12.77 -8.48 -9.23
CA TRP A 124 -12.49 -7.08 -8.88
C TRP A 124 -12.63 -6.75 -7.39
N SER A 125 -13.21 -7.66 -6.61
CA SER A 125 -13.45 -7.49 -5.18
C SER A 125 -12.55 -8.38 -4.32
N ASP A 126 -11.54 -9.04 -4.92
CA ASP A 126 -10.41 -9.61 -4.20
C ASP A 126 -9.60 -8.48 -3.55
N ASP A 127 -9.34 -8.60 -2.25
CA ASP A 127 -8.67 -7.58 -1.43
C ASP A 127 -7.29 -7.19 -2.00
N ARG A 128 -6.61 -8.13 -2.67
CA ARG A 128 -5.31 -7.88 -3.31
C ARG A 128 -5.44 -7.08 -4.59
N VAL A 129 -6.51 -7.30 -5.36
CA VAL A 129 -6.80 -6.51 -6.56
C VAL A 129 -7.21 -5.10 -6.14
N ALA A 130 -7.96 -4.97 -5.05
CA ALA A 130 -8.27 -3.68 -4.45
C ALA A 130 -7.00 -2.97 -3.94
N ASP A 131 -6.11 -3.64 -3.22
CA ASP A 131 -4.88 -3.04 -2.67
C ASP A 131 -3.85 -2.70 -3.75
N ILE A 132 -3.57 -3.61 -4.68
CA ILE A 132 -2.65 -3.36 -5.80
C ILE A 132 -3.26 -2.30 -6.75
N GLY A 133 -4.54 -2.42 -7.06
CA GLY A 133 -5.20 -1.58 -8.06
C GLY A 133 -5.54 -0.18 -7.55
N SER A 134 -5.95 -0.05 -6.29
CA SER A 134 -6.35 1.25 -5.72
C SER A 134 -5.24 1.88 -4.90
N CYS A 135 -4.66 1.20 -3.90
CA CYS A 135 -3.70 1.82 -2.99
C CYS A 135 -2.33 2.05 -3.66
N LEU A 136 -1.76 1.03 -4.31
CA LEU A 136 -0.44 1.15 -4.95
C LEU A 136 -0.44 2.10 -6.15
N VAL A 137 -1.44 2.00 -7.05
CA VAL A 137 -1.53 2.90 -8.21
C VAL A 137 -1.76 4.35 -7.77
N ILE A 138 -2.62 4.59 -6.79
CA ILE A 138 -2.84 5.95 -6.25
C ILE A 138 -1.55 6.46 -5.60
N ALA A 139 -0.86 5.65 -4.80
CA ALA A 139 0.40 6.04 -4.17
C ALA A 139 1.46 6.43 -5.21
N ILE A 140 1.62 5.65 -6.28
CA ILE A 140 2.53 5.97 -7.39
C ILE A 140 2.13 7.28 -8.07
N ARG A 141 0.84 7.50 -8.33
CA ARG A 141 0.34 8.75 -8.92
C ARG A 141 0.63 9.95 -8.01
N ILE A 142 0.40 9.82 -6.71
CA ILE A 142 0.74 10.85 -5.71
C ILE A 142 2.24 11.15 -5.77
N GLY A 143 3.07 10.11 -5.77
CA GLY A 143 4.52 10.22 -5.88
C GLY A 143 4.99 10.90 -7.16
N ILE A 144 4.28 10.76 -8.28
CA ILE A 144 4.66 11.40 -9.56
C ILE A 144 4.13 12.84 -9.67
N ILE A 145 2.87 13.07 -9.27
CA ILE A 145 2.15 14.33 -9.49
C ILE A 145 2.58 15.38 -8.46
N ILE A 146 2.52 15.05 -7.16
CA ILE A 146 2.74 16.03 -6.08
C ILE A 146 4.12 16.69 -6.10
N PRO A 147 5.24 15.99 -6.44
CA PRO A 147 6.53 16.66 -6.57
C PRO A 147 6.57 17.70 -7.67
N LYS A 148 5.76 17.54 -8.72
CA LYS A 148 5.68 18.47 -9.86
C LYS A 148 4.66 19.58 -9.63
N THR A 149 3.76 19.43 -8.65
CA THR A 149 2.75 20.43 -8.32
C THR A 149 3.40 21.65 -7.66
N PRO A 150 3.16 22.88 -8.15
CA PRO A 150 3.66 24.10 -7.52
C PRO A 150 3.15 24.25 -6.09
N LYS A 151 3.96 24.86 -5.21
CA LYS A 151 3.69 24.99 -3.77
C LYS A 151 2.30 25.57 -3.46
N ALA A 152 1.83 26.54 -4.24
CA ALA A 152 0.51 27.17 -4.08
C ALA A 152 -0.66 26.19 -4.31
N TYR A 153 -0.47 25.17 -5.13
CA TYR A 153 -1.51 24.21 -5.53
C TYR A 153 -1.42 22.87 -4.80
N LYS A 154 -0.44 22.67 -3.90
CA LYS A 154 -0.27 21.38 -3.21
C LYS A 154 -1.44 21.05 -2.28
N LEU A 155 -1.87 22.00 -1.44
CA LEU A 155 -3.02 21.79 -0.56
C LEU A 155 -4.31 21.51 -1.37
N PRO A 156 -4.68 22.33 -2.39
CA PRO A 156 -5.79 22.01 -3.28
C PRO A 156 -5.67 20.62 -3.93
N ALA A 157 -4.47 20.23 -4.38
CA ALA A 157 -4.26 18.92 -4.99
C ALA A 157 -4.56 17.77 -4.02
N PHE A 158 -4.11 17.86 -2.76
CA PHE A 158 -4.43 16.85 -1.75
C PHE A 158 -5.91 16.82 -1.39
N ILE A 159 -6.59 17.97 -1.35
CA ILE A 159 -8.05 18.04 -1.15
C ILE A 159 -8.78 17.32 -2.28
N VAL A 160 -8.41 17.60 -3.54
CA VAL A 160 -9.02 16.95 -4.72
C VAL A 160 -8.78 15.44 -4.70
N LEU A 161 -7.55 15.01 -4.42
CA LEU A 161 -7.23 13.58 -4.32
C LEU A 161 -8.02 12.88 -3.21
N SER A 162 -8.14 13.53 -2.05
CA SER A 162 -8.97 13.05 -0.95
C SER A 162 -10.43 12.88 -1.36
N LEU A 163 -11.03 13.90 -1.98
CA LEU A 163 -12.41 13.86 -2.44
C LEU A 163 -12.64 12.78 -3.50
N LEU A 164 -11.68 12.56 -4.41
CA LEU A 164 -11.73 11.48 -5.39
C LEU A 164 -11.72 10.10 -4.72
N THR A 165 -10.89 9.90 -3.70
CA THR A 165 -10.85 8.64 -2.95
C THR A 165 -12.11 8.43 -2.11
N VAL A 166 -12.63 9.48 -1.49
CA VAL A 166 -13.94 9.44 -0.82
C VAL A 166 -15.01 9.03 -1.84
N PHE A 167 -15.10 9.71 -2.98
CA PHE A 167 -16.08 9.40 -4.02
C PHE A 167 -15.96 7.95 -4.53
N PHE A 168 -14.73 7.49 -4.74
CA PHE A 168 -14.45 6.10 -5.07
C PHE A 168 -14.83 5.13 -3.95
N GLY A 169 -14.81 5.51 -2.66
CA GLY A 169 -15.32 4.68 -1.58
C GLY A 169 -16.85 4.63 -1.53
N PHE A 170 -17.53 5.72 -1.89
CA PHE A 170 -19.00 5.80 -1.89
C PHE A 170 -19.65 5.10 -3.10
N ILE A 171 -18.98 5.02 -4.25
CA ILE A 171 -19.52 4.31 -5.43
C ILE A 171 -19.72 2.79 -5.17
N PRO A 172 -18.71 2.04 -4.70
CA PRO A 172 -18.84 0.63 -4.34
C PRO A 172 -19.88 0.43 -3.24
N TYR A 173 -20.01 1.37 -2.29
CA TYR A 173 -21.07 1.32 -1.29
C TYR A 173 -22.45 1.35 -1.97
N TRP A 174 -22.69 2.33 -2.84
CA TRP A 174 -23.98 2.48 -3.53
C TRP A 174 -24.27 1.32 -4.47
N LYS A 175 -23.24 0.69 -5.01
CA LYS A 175 -23.34 -0.53 -5.83
C LYS A 175 -23.49 -1.82 -5.02
N GLY A 176 -23.48 -1.75 -3.68
CA GLY A 176 -23.58 -2.91 -2.80
C GLY A 176 -22.34 -3.82 -2.82
N TRP A 177 -21.19 -3.27 -3.26
CA TRP A 177 -19.92 -3.98 -3.39
C TRP A 177 -19.07 -3.93 -2.13
N LEU A 178 -19.54 -3.30 -1.05
CA LEU A 178 -18.79 -3.20 0.20
C LEU A 178 -19.41 -4.08 1.27
N VAL A 179 -18.55 -4.63 2.12
CA VAL A 179 -18.92 -5.65 3.12
C VAL A 179 -19.90 -5.08 4.15
N TYR A 180 -19.89 -3.77 4.42
CA TYR A 180 -20.56 -3.22 5.61
C TYR A 180 -22.05 -2.88 5.35
N VAL A 181 -22.94 -3.59 6.06
CA VAL A 181 -24.41 -3.42 5.97
C VAL A 181 -24.93 -2.19 6.76
N LYS A 182 -24.14 -1.68 7.73
CA LYS A 182 -24.41 -0.43 8.46
C LYS A 182 -23.28 0.56 8.25
N TRP A 183 -23.37 1.28 7.14
CA TRP A 183 -22.32 2.17 6.68
C TRP A 183 -22.38 3.52 7.40
N ASN A 184 -21.37 3.83 8.23
CA ASN A 184 -21.24 5.14 8.84
C ASN A 184 -20.51 6.08 7.87
N HIS A 185 -21.28 6.84 7.10
CA HIS A 185 -20.75 7.79 6.09
C HIS A 185 -19.73 8.78 6.65
N PHE A 186 -19.90 9.22 7.90
CA PHE A 186 -18.96 10.13 8.56
C PHE A 186 -17.61 9.45 8.83
N LEU A 187 -17.61 8.25 9.41
CA LEU A 187 -16.38 7.50 9.65
C LEU A 187 -15.70 7.09 8.34
N THR A 188 -16.46 6.78 7.29
CA THR A 188 -15.93 6.53 5.94
C THR A 188 -15.25 7.77 5.37
N PHE A 189 -15.88 8.94 5.50
CA PHE A 189 -15.29 10.19 5.07
C PHE A 189 -13.96 10.44 5.80
N ILE A 190 -13.93 10.26 7.13
CA ILE A 190 -12.69 10.37 7.91
C ILE A 190 -11.65 9.35 7.44
N ARG A 191 -12.01 8.07 7.29
CA ARG A 191 -11.11 6.98 6.84
C ARG A 191 -10.40 7.32 5.55
N TYR A 192 -11.13 7.87 4.57
CA TYR A 192 -10.56 8.19 3.26
C TYR A 192 -9.92 9.58 3.17
N THR A 193 -10.20 10.49 4.12
CA THR A 193 -9.61 11.84 4.15
C THR A 193 -8.34 11.91 4.98
N LEU A 194 -8.29 11.21 6.10
CA LEU A 194 -7.19 11.25 7.07
C LEU A 194 -5.81 10.90 6.46
N PRO A 195 -5.67 9.90 5.56
CA PRO A 195 -4.42 9.63 4.84
C PRO A 195 -3.83 10.86 4.14
N TYR A 196 -4.69 11.70 3.55
CA TYR A 196 -4.27 12.88 2.80
C TYR A 196 -3.82 14.02 3.69
N ILE A 197 -4.36 14.11 4.92
CA ILE A 197 -3.87 15.04 5.94
C ILE A 197 -2.43 14.65 6.34
N PHE A 198 -2.19 13.36 6.62
CA PHE A 198 -0.85 12.88 6.93
C PHE A 198 0.12 13.06 5.77
N LEU A 199 -0.32 12.80 4.53
CA LEU A 199 0.49 13.02 3.34
C LEU A 199 0.89 14.48 3.17
N TYR A 200 -0.04 15.40 3.39
CA TYR A 200 0.26 16.82 3.32
C TYR A 200 1.25 17.23 4.42
N TRP A 201 1.08 16.75 5.65
CA TRP A 201 2.05 17.02 6.72
C TRP A 201 3.45 16.47 6.41
N TYR A 202 3.52 15.24 5.90
CA TYR A 202 4.78 14.63 5.49
C TYR A 202 5.47 15.39 4.35
N GLU A 203 4.69 15.82 3.34
CA GLU A 203 5.16 16.66 2.23
C GLU A 203 5.81 17.94 2.77
N ARG A 204 5.14 18.65 3.67
CA ARG A 204 5.64 19.89 4.29
C ARG A 204 6.90 19.67 5.11
N TRP A 205 6.96 18.57 5.85
CA TRP A 205 8.12 18.19 6.64
C TRP A 205 9.34 17.88 5.77
N GLN A 206 9.16 17.09 4.69
CA GLN A 206 10.23 16.75 3.75
C GLN A 206 10.82 17.98 3.04
N VAL A 207 9.98 18.92 2.61
CA VAL A 207 10.43 20.18 2.01
C VAL A 207 11.28 20.99 3.00
N THR A 208 10.94 20.96 4.29
CA THR A 208 11.69 21.69 5.33
C THR A 208 13.08 21.10 5.56
N ILE A 209 13.26 19.79 5.38
CA ILE A 209 14.54 19.11 5.55
C ILE A 209 15.45 19.28 4.34
N HIS A 210 14.91 19.22 3.12
CA HIS A 210 15.70 19.32 1.88
C HIS A 210 16.04 20.77 1.47
N GLN A 211 15.49 21.78 2.16
CA GLN A 211 15.82 23.20 1.97
C GLN A 211 16.82 23.74 3.01
N LYS A 212 17.30 22.90 3.93
CA LYS A 212 18.42 23.18 4.83
C LYS A 212 19.68 22.50 4.31
#